data_AF-A0A1G1IEJ0-F1
#
_entry.id   AF-A0A1G1IEJ0-F1
#
_cell.length_a   1.000
_cell.length_b   1.000
_cell.length_c   1.000
_cell.angle_alpha   90.00
_cell.angle_beta   90.00
_cell.angle_gamma   90.00
#
_symmetry.space_group_name_H-M   'P 1'
#
loop_
_entity.id
_entity.type
_entity.pdbx_description
1 polymer ?
#
loop_
_entity_poly.entity_id
_entity_poly.type
_entity_poly.pdbx_seq_one_letter_code
_entity_poly.pdbx_strand_id
1 'polypeptide(L)'
;MGDINGYAVKGYVVYDAGEAVFVDTAYNEEAMMEVLDRKHLTLKAVCLTHGHSDHAGGLDVILQHHRVPVYLGRGDKPLLGWIPPAELMKPSEDGQTVTVGRLTVRFVLTPGHTPGGICYKVEGAGHDVCFVGDTLFAGSIGGSNPASLYPSHLQSVRTRVLTLPPDTTLLPGHGPATTVREELAHNPFVE
;
A
#
# COMPACT_ATOMS: atom_id res chain seq x y z
N MET A 1 -10.51 -5.93 6.88
CA MET A 1 -9.49 -5.89 7.94
C MET A 1 -9.17 -7.33 8.26
N GLY A 2 -7.90 -7.70 8.26
CA GLY A 2 -7.44 -8.93 8.93
C GLY A 2 -6.86 -8.60 10.30
N ASP A 3 -6.55 -9.64 11.07
CA ASP A 3 -6.00 -9.54 12.42
C ASP A 3 -4.88 -10.55 12.59
N ILE A 4 -3.78 -10.12 13.20
CA ILE A 4 -2.68 -10.99 13.64
C ILE A 4 -2.36 -10.64 15.07
N ASN A 5 -2.55 -11.61 15.98
CA ASN A 5 -2.24 -11.46 17.40
C ASN A 5 -2.88 -10.22 18.07
N GLY A 6 -4.03 -9.75 17.58
CA GLY A 6 -4.75 -8.58 18.09
C GLY A 6 -4.39 -7.25 17.43
N TYR A 7 -3.52 -7.25 16.41
CA TYR A 7 -3.19 -6.09 15.60
C TYR A 7 -3.96 -6.12 14.28
N ALA A 8 -4.94 -5.22 14.16
CA ALA A 8 -5.70 -5.06 12.93
C ALA A 8 -4.83 -4.49 11.81
N VAL A 9 -4.84 -5.17 10.66
CA VAL A 9 -4.16 -4.76 9.42
C VAL A 9 -5.19 -4.55 8.31
N LYS A 10 -4.92 -3.59 7.42
CA LYS A 10 -5.85 -3.16 6.37
C LYS A 10 -5.30 -3.45 4.98
N GLY A 11 -6.11 -4.16 4.20
CA GLY A 11 -6.00 -4.27 2.76
C GLY A 11 -7.16 -3.49 2.14
N TYR A 12 -6.92 -2.92 0.97
CA TYR A 12 -7.85 -2.02 0.31
C TYR A 12 -8.19 -2.49 -1.09
N VAL A 13 -9.44 -2.27 -1.51
CA VAL A 13 -9.89 -2.51 -2.88
C VAL A 13 -10.17 -1.15 -3.51
N VAL A 14 -9.34 -0.77 -4.48
CA VAL A 14 -9.52 0.45 -5.28
C VAL A 14 -10.21 0.03 -6.57
N TYR A 15 -11.37 0.59 -6.88
CA TYR A 15 -12.13 0.19 -8.06
C TYR A 15 -12.87 1.35 -8.71
N ASP A 16 -12.98 1.28 -10.04
CA ASP A 16 -13.83 2.15 -10.87
C ASP A 16 -14.14 1.45 -12.19
N ALA A 17 -15.31 1.75 -12.76
CA ALA A 17 -15.72 1.27 -14.09
C ALA A 17 -15.54 -0.24 -14.35
N GLY A 18 -15.77 -1.09 -13.33
CA GLY A 18 -15.67 -2.55 -13.47
C GLY A 18 -14.25 -3.12 -13.31
N GLU A 19 -13.25 -2.26 -13.04
CA GLU A 19 -11.87 -2.68 -12.78
C GLU A 19 -11.50 -2.46 -11.32
N ALA A 20 -10.56 -3.24 -10.81
CA ALA A 20 -10.04 -3.08 -9.47
C ALA A 20 -8.54 -3.35 -9.37
N VAL A 21 -7.90 -2.76 -8.37
CA VAL A 21 -6.62 -3.23 -7.82
C VAL A 21 -6.76 -3.45 -6.32
N PHE A 22 -5.96 -4.37 -5.82
CA PHE A 22 -5.77 -4.55 -4.39
C PHE A 22 -4.54 -3.78 -3.93
N VAL A 23 -4.64 -3.07 -2.81
CA VAL A 23 -3.50 -2.47 -2.11
C VAL A 23 -3.34 -3.17 -0.78
N ASP A 24 -2.26 -3.94 -0.65
CA ASP A 24 -2.04 -4.96 0.38
C ASP A 24 -3.16 -6.03 0.44
N THR A 25 -2.87 -7.16 1.07
CA THR A 25 -3.78 -8.31 1.22
C THR A 25 -4.31 -8.43 2.64
N ALA A 26 -3.50 -8.07 3.64
CA ALA A 26 -3.92 -7.97 5.04
C ALA A 26 -4.53 -9.27 5.62
N TYR A 27 -4.11 -10.45 5.16
CA TYR A 27 -4.75 -11.75 5.48
C TYR A 27 -6.27 -11.73 5.34
N ASN A 28 -6.76 -10.98 4.36
CA ASN A 28 -8.17 -10.72 4.16
C ASN A 28 -8.60 -11.03 2.72
N GLU A 29 -7.89 -11.95 2.07
CA GLU A 29 -8.06 -12.36 0.69
C GLU A 29 -9.50 -12.78 0.37
N GLU A 30 -10.16 -13.54 1.26
CA GLU A 30 -11.54 -14.02 1.06
C GLU A 30 -12.52 -12.85 0.94
N ALA A 31 -12.46 -11.90 1.89
CA ALA A 31 -13.33 -10.73 1.87
C ALA A 31 -13.02 -9.80 0.68
N MET A 32 -11.75 -9.70 0.29
CA MET A 32 -11.35 -8.90 -0.87
C MET A 32 -11.86 -9.53 -2.18
N MET A 33 -11.76 -10.84 -2.34
CA MET A 33 -12.33 -11.57 -3.48
C MET A 33 -13.87 -11.48 -3.50
N GLU A 34 -14.54 -11.54 -2.33
CA GLU A 34 -15.99 -11.35 -2.24
C GLU A 34 -16.42 -9.94 -2.72
N VAL A 35 -15.58 -8.92 -2.51
CA VAL A 35 -15.83 -7.58 -3.08
C VAL A 35 -15.75 -7.61 -4.60
N LEU A 36 -14.79 -8.33 -5.20
CA LEU A 36 -14.70 -8.48 -6.65
C LEU A 36 -15.96 -9.13 -7.21
N ASP A 37 -16.40 -10.24 -6.62
CA ASP A 37 -17.55 -11.01 -7.08
C ASP A 37 -18.85 -10.20 -6.98
N ARG A 38 -19.13 -9.63 -5.80
CA ARG A 38 -20.37 -8.86 -5.55
C ARG A 38 -20.50 -7.62 -6.42
N LYS A 39 -19.37 -7.03 -6.83
CA LYS A 39 -19.33 -5.82 -7.65
C LYS A 39 -19.01 -6.10 -9.12
N HIS A 40 -18.85 -7.37 -9.50
CA HIS A 40 -18.47 -7.81 -10.84
C HIS A 40 -17.21 -7.09 -11.36
N LEU A 41 -16.17 -7.02 -10.52
CA LEU A 41 -14.92 -6.31 -10.82
C LEU A 41 -13.87 -7.26 -11.40
N THR A 42 -13.13 -6.78 -12.39
CA THR A 42 -11.93 -7.44 -12.90
C THR A 42 -10.71 -6.95 -12.13
N LEU A 43 -10.05 -7.85 -11.40
CA LEU A 43 -8.78 -7.53 -10.75
C LEU A 43 -7.69 -7.31 -11.81
N LYS A 44 -7.01 -6.16 -11.75
CA LYS A 44 -5.96 -5.75 -12.69
C LYS A 44 -4.56 -6.00 -12.14
N ALA A 45 -4.38 -5.86 -10.84
CA ALA A 45 -3.10 -6.03 -10.16
C ALA A 45 -3.27 -6.15 -8.64
N VAL A 46 -2.24 -6.69 -7.99
CA VAL A 46 -2.00 -6.54 -6.56
C VAL A 46 -0.81 -5.61 -6.35
N CYS A 47 -1.01 -4.57 -5.56
CA CYS A 47 -0.04 -3.53 -5.25
C CYS A 47 0.35 -3.65 -3.77
N LEU A 48 1.56 -4.12 -3.48
CA LEU A 48 2.04 -4.30 -2.11
C LEU A 48 2.82 -3.07 -1.67
N THR A 49 2.41 -2.45 -0.57
CA THR A 49 3.15 -1.33 0.02
C THR A 49 4.52 -1.77 0.49
N HIS A 50 4.63 -2.99 1.00
CA HIS A 50 5.89 -3.64 1.35
C HIS A 50 5.71 -5.16 1.51
N GLY A 51 6.82 -5.88 1.72
CA GLY A 51 6.85 -7.34 1.67
C GLY A 51 6.51 -8.09 2.97
N HIS A 52 6.17 -7.42 4.07
CA HIS A 52 5.88 -8.12 5.33
C HIS A 52 4.62 -9.00 5.21
N SER A 53 4.60 -10.08 6.00
CA SER A 53 3.59 -11.14 5.89
C SER A 53 2.18 -10.65 6.22
N ASP A 54 2.06 -9.71 7.14
CA ASP A 54 0.81 -9.03 7.46
C ASP A 54 0.25 -8.18 6.33
N HIS A 55 1.06 -7.75 5.38
CA HIS A 55 0.60 -7.04 4.18
C HIS A 55 0.48 -7.96 2.97
N ALA A 56 1.34 -8.97 2.83
CA ALA A 56 1.42 -9.84 1.65
C ALA A 56 0.83 -11.25 1.85
N GLY A 57 0.32 -11.57 3.04
CA GLY A 57 -0.03 -12.93 3.46
C GLY A 57 -1.12 -13.65 2.68
N GLY A 58 -2.03 -12.93 2.02
CA GLY A 58 -3.12 -13.52 1.21
C GLY A 58 -2.77 -13.72 -0.26
N LEU A 59 -1.53 -13.44 -0.65
CA LEU A 59 -1.12 -13.33 -2.05
C LEU A 59 -1.18 -14.67 -2.81
N ASP A 60 -0.83 -15.77 -2.16
CA ASP A 60 -0.86 -17.10 -2.75
C ASP A 60 -2.29 -17.52 -3.13
N VAL A 61 -3.26 -17.31 -2.23
CA VAL A 61 -4.68 -17.60 -2.44
C VAL A 61 -5.25 -16.70 -3.55
N ILE A 62 -4.94 -15.40 -3.52
CA ILE A 62 -5.38 -14.45 -4.56
C ILE A 62 -4.88 -14.90 -5.93
N LEU A 63 -3.59 -15.24 -6.06
CA LEU A 63 -2.99 -15.60 -7.35
C LEU A 63 -3.39 -16.99 -7.88
N GLN A 64 -3.92 -17.88 -7.03
CA GLN A 64 -4.56 -19.12 -7.48
C GLN A 64 -5.86 -18.85 -8.27
N HIS A 65 -6.58 -17.79 -7.91
CA HIS A 65 -7.85 -17.42 -8.54
C HIS A 65 -7.68 -16.34 -9.63
N HIS A 66 -6.76 -15.41 -9.43
CA HIS A 66 -6.53 -14.26 -10.29
C HIS A 66 -5.04 -14.13 -10.64
N ARG A 67 -4.65 -14.62 -11.82
CA ARG A 67 -3.26 -14.48 -12.33
C ARG A 67 -3.01 -13.06 -12.84
N VAL A 68 -2.77 -12.13 -11.92
CA VAL A 68 -2.53 -10.71 -12.21
C VAL A 68 -1.10 -10.29 -11.84
N PRO A 69 -0.58 -9.19 -12.41
CA PRO A 69 0.67 -8.57 -11.97
C PRO A 69 0.68 -8.27 -10.47
N VAL A 70 1.82 -8.54 -9.82
CA VAL A 70 2.11 -8.14 -8.45
C VAL A 70 3.20 -7.09 -8.47
N TYR A 71 2.89 -5.90 -7.98
CA TYR A 71 3.85 -4.82 -7.82
C TYR A 71 4.40 -4.83 -6.40
N LEU A 72 5.73 -4.89 -6.30
CA LEU A 72 6.48 -4.84 -5.05
C LEU A 72 7.75 -4.02 -5.28
N GLY A 73 8.23 -3.33 -4.24
CA GLY A 73 9.51 -2.64 -4.30
C GLY A 73 10.68 -3.61 -4.37
N ARG A 74 11.72 -3.23 -5.13
CA ARG A 74 12.86 -4.12 -5.43
C ARG A 74 13.57 -4.66 -4.18
N GLY A 75 13.58 -3.87 -3.10
CA GLY A 75 14.23 -4.23 -1.84
C GLY A 75 13.46 -5.25 -0.99
N ASP A 76 12.20 -5.52 -1.31
CA ASP A 76 11.28 -6.22 -0.40
C ASP A 76 10.98 -7.66 -0.81
N LYS A 77 11.42 -8.10 -1.99
CA LYS A 77 11.27 -9.51 -2.40
C LYS A 77 11.76 -10.50 -1.33
N PRO A 78 12.89 -10.28 -0.62
CA PRO A 78 13.33 -11.18 0.44
C PRO A 78 12.45 -11.21 1.68
N LEU A 79 11.55 -10.22 1.86
CA LEU A 79 10.66 -10.11 3.01
C LEU A 79 9.38 -10.95 2.84
N LEU A 80 9.06 -11.34 1.61
CA LEU A 80 7.87 -12.13 1.30
C LEU A 80 7.93 -13.51 1.96
N GLY A 81 6.87 -13.87 2.70
CA GLY A 81 6.68 -15.22 3.23
C GLY A 81 6.38 -16.26 2.15
N TRP A 82 5.81 -15.83 1.02
CA TRP A 82 5.60 -16.64 -0.17
C TRP A 82 5.91 -15.83 -1.43
N ILE A 83 6.69 -16.41 -2.35
CA ILE A 83 7.17 -15.70 -3.54
C ILE A 83 6.27 -16.04 -4.73
N PRO A 84 5.61 -15.05 -5.35
CA PRO A 84 4.84 -15.26 -6.57
C PRO A 84 5.67 -15.82 -7.72
N PRO A 85 5.03 -16.50 -8.69
CA PRO A 85 5.67 -16.83 -9.96
C PRO A 85 6.35 -15.61 -10.59
N ALA A 86 7.59 -15.79 -11.06
CA ALA A 86 8.46 -14.69 -11.47
C ALA A 86 7.85 -13.85 -12.61
N GLU A 87 7.02 -14.44 -13.47
CA GLU A 87 6.34 -13.76 -14.55
C GLU A 87 5.25 -12.77 -14.10
N LEU A 88 4.67 -13.01 -12.91
CA LEU A 88 3.65 -12.16 -12.30
C LEU A 88 4.25 -11.01 -11.52
N MET A 89 5.44 -11.18 -10.94
CA MET A 89 6.11 -10.08 -10.25
C MET A 89 6.59 -9.01 -11.23
N LYS A 90 6.22 -7.76 -10.98
CA LYS A 90 6.70 -6.60 -11.74
C LYS A 90 7.56 -5.72 -10.84
N PRO A 91 8.72 -5.24 -11.32
CA PRO A 91 9.46 -4.23 -10.60
C PRO A 91 8.60 -2.97 -10.50
N SER A 92 8.73 -2.27 -9.37
CA SER A 92 8.09 -0.98 -9.15
C SER A 92 9.08 0.16 -9.35
N GLU A 93 8.69 1.16 -10.13
CA GLU A 93 9.46 2.39 -10.36
C GLU A 93 8.71 3.61 -9.81
N ASP A 94 9.44 4.63 -9.38
CA ASP A 94 8.81 5.85 -8.88
C ASP A 94 8.02 6.56 -9.99
N GLY A 95 6.79 6.97 -9.68
CA GLY A 95 5.89 7.59 -10.64
C GLY A 95 5.24 6.61 -11.63
N GLN A 96 5.55 5.31 -11.59
CA GLN A 96 4.84 4.27 -12.33
C GLN A 96 3.34 4.32 -11.99
N THR A 97 2.50 3.88 -12.92
CA THR A 97 1.05 3.91 -12.75
C THR A 97 0.37 2.61 -13.15
N VAL A 98 -0.76 2.35 -12.51
CA VAL A 98 -1.77 1.37 -12.94
C VAL A 98 -3.09 2.11 -13.10
N THR A 99 -3.71 1.99 -14.28
CA THR A 99 -5.05 2.55 -14.53
C THR A 99 -6.13 1.60 -14.04
N VAL A 100 -7.15 2.16 -13.40
CA VAL A 100 -8.33 1.43 -12.90
C VAL A 100 -9.56 2.22 -13.31
N GLY A 101 -10.21 1.85 -14.40
CA GLY A 101 -11.26 2.67 -14.99
C GLY A 101 -10.75 4.08 -15.30
N ARG A 102 -11.30 5.09 -14.64
CA ARG A 102 -10.88 6.50 -14.76
C ARG A 102 -9.85 6.91 -13.72
N LEU A 103 -9.54 6.05 -12.76
CA LEU A 103 -8.57 6.31 -11.70
C LEU A 103 -7.15 6.00 -12.18
N THR A 104 -6.19 6.78 -11.69
CA THR A 104 -4.77 6.47 -11.82
C THR A 104 -4.20 6.14 -10.45
N VAL A 105 -3.69 4.93 -10.29
CA VAL A 105 -2.96 4.52 -9.09
C VAL A 105 -1.47 4.72 -9.35
N ARG A 106 -0.90 5.78 -8.78
CA ARG A 106 0.49 6.19 -8.94
C ARG A 106 1.35 5.68 -7.81
N PHE A 107 2.53 5.17 -8.16
CA PHE A 107 3.49 4.59 -7.23
C PHE A 107 4.39 5.70 -6.73
N VAL A 108 4.56 5.77 -5.41
CA VAL A 108 5.41 6.74 -4.72
C VAL A 108 6.37 5.92 -3.88
N LEU A 109 7.62 5.75 -4.34
CA LEU A 109 8.60 4.98 -3.57
C LEU A 109 8.93 5.72 -2.27
N THR A 110 8.85 4.99 -1.16
CA THR A 110 9.04 5.47 0.21
C THR A 110 9.91 4.49 1.02
N PRO A 111 11.16 4.22 0.60
CA PRO A 111 12.05 3.36 1.35
C PRO A 111 12.26 3.91 2.77
N GLY A 112 12.25 3.04 3.78
CA GLY A 112 12.31 3.48 5.16
C GLY A 112 11.84 2.45 6.16
N HIS A 113 10.54 2.15 6.19
CA HIS A 113 10.01 1.05 6.98
C HIS A 113 10.68 -0.27 6.53
N THR A 114 10.67 -0.49 5.20
CA THR A 114 11.42 -1.52 4.50
C THR A 114 12.30 -0.91 3.40
N PRO A 115 13.31 -1.63 2.87
CA PRO A 115 14.17 -1.12 1.80
C PRO A 115 13.43 -0.78 0.50
N GLY A 116 12.29 -1.42 0.25
CA GLY A 116 11.47 -1.29 -0.94
C GLY A 116 10.07 -0.71 -0.69
N GLY A 117 9.84 0.01 0.40
CA GLY A 117 8.53 0.58 0.72
C GLY A 117 7.93 1.45 -0.40
N ILE A 118 6.61 1.37 -0.58
CA ILE A 118 5.83 2.09 -1.59
C ILE A 118 4.53 2.61 -0.99
N CYS A 119 4.21 3.87 -1.26
CA CYS A 119 2.87 4.43 -1.12
C CYS A 119 2.15 4.45 -2.47
N TYR A 120 0.82 4.30 -2.46
CA TYR A 120 -0.01 4.34 -3.67
C TYR A 120 -0.98 5.53 -3.62
N LYS A 121 -0.72 6.55 -4.45
CA LYS A 121 -1.58 7.72 -4.59
C LYS A 121 -2.65 7.45 -5.65
N VAL A 122 -3.92 7.65 -5.32
CA VAL A 122 -5.04 7.55 -6.26
C VAL A 122 -5.42 8.95 -6.75
N GLU A 123 -5.37 9.12 -8.06
CA GLU A 123 -5.74 10.35 -8.77
C GLU A 123 -7.03 10.11 -9.57
N GLY A 124 -7.87 11.14 -9.71
CA GLY A 124 -9.11 11.07 -10.51
C GLY A 124 -10.40 10.72 -9.74
N ALA A 125 -10.32 10.52 -8.42
CA ALA A 125 -11.47 10.20 -7.57
C ALA A 125 -12.28 11.43 -7.09
N GLY A 126 -11.93 12.64 -7.54
CA GLY A 126 -12.51 13.90 -7.06
C GLY A 126 -11.99 14.37 -5.69
N HIS A 127 -11.20 13.54 -5.01
CA HIS A 127 -10.44 13.85 -3.81
C HIS A 127 -9.13 13.04 -3.83
N ASP A 128 -8.07 13.54 -3.20
CA ASP A 128 -6.78 12.88 -3.17
C ASP A 128 -6.73 11.85 -2.03
N VAL A 129 -6.36 10.62 -2.36
CA VAL A 129 -6.16 9.51 -1.41
C VAL A 129 -4.76 8.92 -1.61
N CYS A 130 -4.08 8.60 -0.52
CA CYS A 130 -2.80 7.90 -0.56
C CYS A 130 -2.79 6.74 0.43
N PHE A 131 -2.60 5.52 -0.08
CA PHE A 131 -2.35 4.35 0.75
C PHE A 131 -0.87 4.36 1.15
N VAL A 132 -0.60 4.50 2.44
CA VAL A 132 0.76 4.74 2.95
C VAL A 132 1.40 3.52 3.60
N GLY A 133 0.66 2.41 3.72
CA GLY A 133 1.12 1.20 4.40
C GLY A 133 1.68 1.57 5.78
N ASP A 134 2.92 1.17 6.01
CA ASP A 134 3.65 1.42 7.26
C ASP A 134 4.65 2.57 7.17
N THR A 135 4.58 3.35 6.08
CA THR A 135 5.38 4.58 5.94
C THR A 135 4.96 5.64 6.95
N LEU A 136 3.65 5.77 7.20
CA LEU A 136 3.10 6.76 8.13
C LEU A 136 1.84 6.20 8.80
N PHE A 137 1.67 6.49 10.08
CA PHE A 137 0.45 6.23 10.85
C PHE A 137 -0.10 7.54 11.41
N ALA A 138 -1.36 7.55 11.84
CA ALA A 138 -1.92 8.72 12.52
C ALA A 138 -1.11 9.05 13.80
N GLY A 139 -0.38 10.17 13.78
CA GLY A 139 0.49 10.61 14.87
C GLY A 139 1.77 9.79 15.07
N SER A 140 2.17 8.94 14.12
CA SER A 140 3.42 8.14 14.21
C SER A 140 3.94 7.73 12.82
N ILE A 141 5.01 6.94 12.79
CA ILE A 141 5.52 6.24 11.59
C ILE A 141 5.77 4.77 11.93
N GLY A 142 5.95 3.91 10.93
CA GLY A 142 6.35 2.52 11.14
C GLY A 142 7.79 2.39 11.65
N GLY A 143 8.09 1.26 12.30
CA GLY A 143 9.45 0.95 12.73
C GLY A 143 10.34 0.58 11.54
N SER A 144 11.55 1.13 11.44
CA SER A 144 12.48 0.76 10.37
C SER A 144 13.21 -0.55 10.68
N ASN A 145 13.12 -1.52 9.78
CA ASN A 145 13.86 -2.76 9.86
C ASN A 145 14.56 -3.09 8.53
N PRO A 146 15.89 -3.02 8.45
CA PRO A 146 16.84 -2.73 9.54
C PRO A 146 16.77 -1.27 10.05
N ALA A 147 17.19 -1.07 11.30
CA ALA A 147 17.19 0.25 11.96
C ALA A 147 17.99 1.33 11.19
N SER A 148 18.97 0.92 10.38
CA SER A 148 19.74 1.82 9.51
C SER A 148 18.90 2.52 8.43
N LEU A 149 17.67 2.04 8.15
CA LEU A 149 16.74 2.71 7.23
C LEU A 149 16.01 3.90 7.85
N TYR A 150 16.12 4.12 9.16
CA TYR A 150 15.39 5.18 9.84
C TYR A 150 15.61 6.58 9.25
N PRO A 151 16.85 7.00 8.89
CA PRO A 151 17.05 8.29 8.22
C PRO A 151 16.33 8.41 6.88
N SER A 152 16.37 7.35 6.05
CA SER A 152 15.62 7.32 4.78
C SER A 152 14.11 7.29 5.01
N HIS A 153 13.65 6.69 6.10
CA HIS A 153 12.24 6.67 6.46
C HIS A 153 11.71 8.06 6.77
N LEU A 154 12.40 8.81 7.63
CA LEU A 154 12.05 10.20 7.93
C LEU A 154 12.09 11.05 6.67
N GLN A 155 13.08 10.86 5.81
CA GLN A 155 13.16 11.55 4.53
C GLN A 155 11.97 11.24 3.62
N SER A 156 11.59 9.97 3.48
CA SER A 156 10.43 9.53 2.69
C SER A 156 9.13 10.15 3.23
N VAL A 157 8.90 10.09 4.55
CA VAL A 157 7.75 10.71 5.21
C VAL A 157 7.67 12.20 4.88
N ARG A 158 8.76 12.95 5.11
CA ARG A 158 8.79 14.41 4.95
C ARG A 158 8.69 14.86 3.52
N THR A 159 9.35 14.17 2.59
CA THR A 159 9.52 14.66 1.21
C THR A 159 8.56 14.05 0.22
N ARG A 160 7.95 12.90 0.54
CA ARG A 160 7.06 12.16 -0.37
C ARG A 160 5.61 12.12 0.11
N VAL A 161 5.39 12.01 1.42
CA VAL A 161 4.03 11.88 1.99
C VAL A 161 3.52 13.24 2.48
N LEU A 162 4.29 13.94 3.32
CA LEU A 162 3.87 15.21 3.92
C LEU A 162 3.94 16.42 2.96
N THR A 163 4.49 16.24 1.77
CA THR A 163 4.46 17.22 0.67
C THR A 163 3.25 17.07 -0.25
N LEU A 164 2.43 16.03 -0.06
CA LEU A 164 1.16 15.89 -0.76
C LEU A 164 0.20 17.05 -0.38
N PRO A 165 -0.84 17.32 -1.18
CA PRO A 165 -1.83 18.35 -0.84
C PRO A 165 -2.38 18.15 0.58
N PRO A 166 -2.57 19.22 1.38
CA PRO A 166 -2.96 19.10 2.80
C PRO A 166 -4.22 18.27 3.05
N ASP A 167 -5.17 18.30 2.11
CA ASP A 167 -6.45 17.58 2.23
C ASP A 167 -6.38 16.14 1.71
N THR A 168 -5.20 15.66 1.32
CA THR A 168 -5.01 14.26 0.94
C THR A 168 -5.31 13.36 2.13
N THR A 169 -6.25 12.42 1.94
CA THR A 169 -6.53 11.38 2.94
C THR A 169 -5.44 10.33 2.90
N LEU A 170 -4.83 10.06 4.06
CA LEU A 170 -3.80 9.06 4.22
C LEU A 170 -4.40 7.80 4.85
N LEU A 171 -4.23 6.66 4.17
CA LEU A 171 -4.78 5.36 4.55
C LEU A 171 -3.63 4.41 4.93
N PRO A 172 -3.33 4.27 6.23
CA PRO A 172 -2.24 3.42 6.70
C PRO A 172 -2.60 1.93 6.67
N GLY A 173 -1.58 1.08 6.82
CA GLY A 173 -1.74 -0.35 7.08
C GLY A 173 -2.41 -0.64 8.41
N HIS A 174 -2.04 0.13 9.44
CA HIS A 174 -2.52 -0.01 10.81
C HIS A 174 -3.06 1.31 11.37
N GLY A 175 -3.93 1.21 12.39
CA GLY A 175 -4.50 2.39 13.04
C GLY A 175 -5.55 3.13 12.19
N PRO A 176 -6.00 4.33 12.58
CA PRO A 176 -7.04 5.07 11.87
C PRO A 176 -6.51 5.78 10.61
N ALA A 177 -7.42 6.19 9.72
CA ALA A 177 -7.09 7.11 8.63
C ALA A 177 -6.78 8.51 9.18
N THR A 178 -6.00 9.29 8.42
CA THR A 178 -5.63 10.67 8.77
C THR A 178 -5.54 11.55 7.50
N THR A 179 -5.07 12.78 7.61
CA THR A 179 -4.80 13.67 6.48
C THR A 179 -3.41 14.27 6.57
N VAL A 180 -2.84 14.72 5.45
CA VAL A 180 -1.55 15.41 5.45
C VAL A 180 -1.58 16.62 6.38
N ARG A 181 -2.68 17.40 6.38
CA ARG A 181 -2.88 18.54 7.27
C ARG A 181 -2.80 18.16 8.74
N GLU A 182 -3.47 17.08 9.13
CA GLU A 182 -3.48 16.58 10.51
C GLU A 182 -2.08 16.15 10.94
N GLU A 183 -1.38 15.40 10.09
CA GLU A 183 -0.04 14.91 10.40
C GLU A 183 0.98 16.05 10.46
N LEU A 184 0.92 17.05 9.57
CA LEU A 184 1.75 18.24 9.64
C LEU A 184 1.56 19.02 10.96
N ALA A 185 0.35 19.01 11.53
CA ALA A 185 0.04 19.73 12.75
C ALA A 185 0.45 18.98 14.03
N HIS A 186 0.40 17.65 14.02
CA HIS A 186 0.44 16.87 15.27
C HIS A 186 1.43 15.69 15.27
N ASN A 187 1.94 15.25 14.11
CA ASN A 187 2.83 14.09 14.07
C ASN A 187 4.26 14.50 14.53
N PRO A 188 4.83 13.88 15.57
CA PRO A 188 6.14 14.28 16.10
C PRO A 188 7.32 13.99 15.15
N PHE A 189 7.10 13.29 14.04
CA PHE A 189 8.14 12.91 13.07
C PHE A 189 8.27 13.90 11.89
N VAL A 190 7.48 14.99 11.88
CA VAL A 190 7.46 15.97 10.76
C VAL A 190 8.72 16.84 10.64
N GLU A 191 9.50 17.03 11.72
CA GLU A 191 10.67 17.94 11.78
C GLU A 191 12.01 17.33 11.37
#